data_AF-A0A7V7ZKQ6-F1
#
_entry.id   AF-A0A7V7ZKQ6-F1
#
_cell.length_a   1.000
_cell.length_b   1.000
_cell.length_c   1.000
_cell.angle_alpha   90.00
_cell.angle_beta   90.00
_cell.angle_gamma   90.00
#
_symmetry.space_group_name_H-M   'P 1'
#
loop_
_entity.id
_entity.type
_entity.pdbx_description
1 polymer ?
#
loop_
_entity_poly.entity_id
_entity_poly.type
_entity_poly.pdbx_seq_one_letter_code
_entity_poly.pdbx_strand_id
1 'polypeptide(L)'
;MNCPACEQPMPDPAAFCPHCGEAIYAPFTGVTRRLTALSSLRRGTCPHCGSAEVFTDRELDADSASLIVVTRGLLPNTATLSHYVCRGCGYTESYVLSARERDEIARRWAQVPRRG
;
A
#
# COMPACT_ATOMS: atom_id res chain seq x y z
N MET A 1 13.25 30.26 5.42
CA MET A 1 11.90 30.39 4.80
C MET A 1 10.84 30.21 5.88
N ASN A 2 9.59 30.67 5.71
CA ASN A 2 8.51 30.43 6.68
C ASN A 2 7.61 29.29 6.21
N CYS A 3 7.09 28.48 7.15
CA CYS A 3 6.15 27.41 6.83
C CYS A 3 4.80 28.00 6.37
N PRO A 4 4.22 27.56 5.24
CA PRO A 4 2.93 28.07 4.76
C PRO A 4 1.73 27.62 5.62
N ALA A 5 1.92 26.64 6.51
CA ALA A 5 0.84 26.11 7.35
C ALA A 5 0.78 26.75 8.75
N CYS A 6 1.94 27.01 9.38
CA CYS A 6 2.00 27.52 10.76
C CYS A 6 2.78 28.84 10.89
N GLU A 7 3.28 29.39 9.78
CA GLU A 7 4.01 30.66 9.68
C GLU A 7 5.33 30.73 10.46
N GLN A 8 5.76 29.63 11.08
CA GLN A 8 7.01 29.58 11.82
C GLN A 8 8.23 29.60 10.88
N PRO A 9 9.33 30.26 11.29
CA PRO A 9 10.57 30.26 10.54
C PRO A 9 11.20 28.87 10.55
N MET A 10 11.75 28.44 9.42
CA MET A 10 12.32 27.12 9.22
C MET A 10 13.57 27.16 8.32
N PRO A 11 14.50 26.20 8.49
CA PRO A 11 15.70 26.09 7.68
C PRO A 11 15.35 25.70 6.23
N ASP A 12 16.10 26.25 5.29
CA ASP A 12 16.05 25.93 3.86
C ASP A 12 17.33 25.14 3.49
N PRO A 13 17.27 23.96 2.83
CA PRO A 13 16.09 23.22 2.36
C PRO A 13 15.59 22.18 3.37
N ALA A 14 14.31 22.25 3.75
CA ALA A 14 13.66 21.21 4.57
C ALA A 14 12.41 20.66 3.86
N ALA A 15 12.30 19.33 3.82
CA ALA A 15 11.16 18.63 3.23
C ALA A 15 9.89 18.73 4.10
N PHE A 16 10.06 18.89 5.42
CA PHE A 16 8.98 18.95 6.41
C PHE A 16 9.23 20.07 7.42
N CYS A 17 8.16 20.66 7.96
CA CYS A 17 8.24 21.65 9.03
C CYS A 17 8.53 20.97 10.37
N PRO A 18 9.60 21.34 11.10
CA PRO A 18 9.91 20.74 12.40
C PRO A 18 8.93 21.18 13.51
N HIS A 19 8.15 22.23 13.29
CA HIS A 19 7.21 22.76 14.28
C HIS A 19 5.82 22.14 14.20
N CYS A 20 5.30 21.88 12.99
CA CYS A 20 3.95 21.33 12.79
C CYS A 20 3.92 19.98 12.05
N GLY A 21 5.05 19.53 11.49
CA GLY A 21 5.15 18.27 10.76
C GLY A 21 4.66 18.31 9.30
N GLU A 22 4.16 19.45 8.81
CA GLU A 22 3.64 19.56 7.44
C GLU A 22 4.74 19.51 6.37
N ALA A 23 4.42 18.92 5.22
CA ALA A 23 5.32 18.84 4.07
C ALA A 23 5.42 20.19 3.35
N ILE A 24 6.63 20.61 2.98
CA ILE A 24 6.89 21.94 2.37
C ILE A 24 6.95 21.87 0.85
N TYR A 25 7.43 20.74 0.31
CA TYR A 25 7.42 20.46 -1.12
C TYR A 25 6.48 19.28 -1.37
N ALA A 26 5.22 19.57 -1.67
CA ALA A 26 4.40 18.64 -2.43
C ALA A 26 4.81 18.76 -3.90
N PRO A 27 5.42 17.74 -4.53
CA PRO A 27 5.61 17.78 -5.97
C PRO A 27 4.21 17.84 -6.62
N PHE A 28 3.95 18.95 -7.31
CA PHE A 28 2.76 19.15 -8.12
C PHE A 28 2.55 17.96 -9.06
N THR A 29 1.47 17.21 -8.84
CA THR A 29 0.49 16.99 -9.91
C THR A 29 -0.90 17.26 -9.34
N GLY A 30 -1.52 18.32 -9.85
CA GLY A 30 -2.84 18.74 -9.43
C GLY A 30 -3.89 17.69 -9.76
N VAL A 31 -4.73 17.39 -8.78
CA VAL A 31 -6.19 17.44 -8.79
C VAL A 31 -6.58 17.21 -7.34
N THR A 32 -7.38 18.11 -6.79
CA THR A 32 -8.06 17.97 -5.50
C THR A 32 -8.89 16.69 -5.49
N ARG A 33 -8.30 15.56 -5.07
CA ARG A 33 -9.04 14.34 -4.80
C ARG A 33 -9.22 14.17 -3.30
N ARG A 34 -10.09 15.01 -2.73
CA ARG A 34 -10.93 14.53 -1.63
C ARG A 34 -11.65 13.29 -2.18
N LEU A 35 -11.49 12.15 -1.49
CA LEU A 35 -11.99 10.80 -1.81
C LEU A 35 -11.11 9.91 -2.72
N THR A 36 -9.90 9.56 -2.28
CA THR A 36 -9.37 8.20 -2.51
C THR A 36 -9.61 7.33 -1.29
N ALA A 37 -10.88 7.16 -0.93
CA ALA A 37 -11.27 6.12 0.02
C ALA A 37 -10.99 4.70 -0.52
N LEU A 38 -10.61 4.56 -1.80
CA LEU A 38 -10.55 3.28 -2.48
C LEU A 38 -9.63 3.34 -3.72
N SER A 39 -8.37 3.79 -3.63
CA SER A 39 -7.43 3.63 -4.74
C SER A 39 -6.49 2.46 -4.46
N SER A 40 -6.66 1.37 -5.20
CA SER A 40 -5.81 0.18 -5.14
C SER A 40 -5.56 -0.29 -6.56
N LEU A 41 -4.40 -0.89 -6.82
CA LEU A 41 -4.06 -1.46 -8.14
C LEU A 41 -5.11 -2.45 -8.65
N ARG A 42 -5.83 -3.14 -7.76
CA ARG A 42 -6.96 -4.03 -8.12
C ARG A 42 -8.10 -3.36 -8.91
N ARG A 43 -8.16 -2.03 -8.93
CA ARG A 43 -9.12 -1.28 -9.76
C ARG A 43 -8.59 -0.92 -11.14
N GLY A 44 -7.40 -1.42 -11.52
CA GLY A 44 -6.78 -1.15 -12.81
C GLY A 44 -6.20 0.26 -12.91
N THR A 45 -5.98 0.97 -11.80
CA THR A 45 -5.36 2.29 -11.80
C THR A 45 -4.39 2.42 -10.62
N CYS A 46 -3.18 2.88 -10.92
CA CYS A 46 -2.13 3.07 -9.93
C CYS A 46 -2.48 4.23 -8.98
N PRO A 47 -2.56 3.99 -7.66
CA PRO A 47 -2.79 5.06 -6.69
C PRO A 47 -1.60 6.03 -6.59
N HIS A 48 -0.41 5.61 -7.01
CA HIS A 48 0.82 6.37 -6.87
C HIS A 48 1.09 7.31 -8.06
N CYS A 49 0.81 6.86 -9.29
CA CYS A 49 1.10 7.65 -10.50
C CYS A 49 -0.10 7.86 -11.44
N GLY A 50 -1.27 7.27 -11.13
CA GLY A 50 -2.47 7.38 -11.95
C GLY A 50 -2.49 6.52 -13.22
N SER A 51 -1.42 5.78 -13.53
CA SER A 51 -1.36 4.92 -14.73
C SER A 51 -2.42 3.80 -14.69
N ALA A 52 -3.01 3.49 -15.84
CA ALA A 52 -3.89 2.35 -16.04
C ALA A 52 -3.15 1.04 -16.41
N GLU A 53 -1.82 1.11 -16.62
CA GLU A 53 -0.99 -0.06 -16.94
C GLU A 53 -0.69 -0.88 -15.67
N VAL A 54 -1.65 -1.69 -15.25
CA VAL A 54 -1.56 -2.56 -14.07
C VAL A 54 -1.65 -4.03 -14.50
N PHE A 55 -0.71 -4.84 -14.02
CA PHE A 55 -0.59 -6.27 -14.32
C PHE A 55 -0.75 -7.11 -13.06
N THR A 56 -1.16 -8.37 -13.20
CA THR A 56 -1.34 -9.30 -12.08
C THR A 56 -0.86 -10.72 -12.42
N ASP A 57 -0.44 -11.46 -11.40
CA ASP A 57 0.03 -12.85 -11.50
C ASP A 57 -1.08 -13.89 -11.27
N ARG A 58 -2.34 -13.47 -11.15
CA ARG A 58 -3.48 -14.35 -10.83
C ARG A 58 -3.70 -15.51 -11.79
N GLU A 59 -3.27 -15.37 -13.04
CA GLU A 59 -3.44 -16.38 -14.08
C GLU A 59 -2.20 -17.28 -14.24
N LEU A 60 -1.16 -17.08 -13.41
CA LEU A 60 -0.01 -17.98 -13.40
C LEU A 60 -0.37 -19.32 -12.74
N ASP A 61 0.24 -20.40 -13.24
CA ASP A 61 0.04 -21.75 -12.73
C ASP A 61 0.35 -21.85 -11.23
N ALA A 62 -0.28 -22.82 -10.57
CA ALA A 62 -0.16 -23.04 -9.12
C ALA A 62 1.30 -23.19 -8.64
N ASP A 63 2.20 -23.69 -9.50
CA ASP A 63 3.62 -23.86 -9.20
C ASP A 63 4.38 -22.52 -9.07
N SER A 64 3.83 -21.43 -9.61
CA SER A 64 4.39 -20.07 -9.53
C SER A 64 3.73 -19.21 -8.45
N ALA A 65 2.80 -19.78 -7.67
CA ALA A 65 2.08 -19.06 -6.64
C ALA A 65 3.02 -18.61 -5.52
N SER A 66 3.01 -17.32 -5.22
CA SER A 66 3.68 -16.81 -4.02
C SER A 66 2.84 -17.13 -2.80
N LEU A 67 3.47 -17.59 -1.72
CA LEU A 67 2.78 -18.04 -0.50
C LEU A 67 3.27 -17.29 0.73
N ILE A 68 2.37 -17.09 1.69
CA ILE A 68 2.69 -16.72 3.08
C ILE A 68 2.38 -17.88 4.02
N VAL A 69 3.15 -18.00 5.11
CA VAL A 69 2.94 -19.04 6.12
C VAL A 69 1.94 -18.57 7.16
N VAL A 70 0.77 -19.19 7.20
CA VAL A 70 -0.28 -18.90 8.17
C VAL A 70 0.04 -19.53 9.53
N THR A 71 0.46 -20.80 9.53
CA THR A 71 0.92 -21.50 10.74
C THR A 71 2.08 -22.43 10.42
N ARG A 72 3.04 -22.48 11.34
CA ARG A 72 4.15 -23.44 11.33
C ARG A 72 3.80 -24.65 12.19
N GLY A 73 4.19 -25.85 11.76
CA GLY A 73 3.93 -27.10 12.49
C GLY A 73 4.05 -28.33 11.60
N LEU A 74 3.66 -29.50 12.14
CA LEU A 74 3.69 -30.78 11.42
C LEU A 74 2.80 -30.76 10.16
N LEU A 75 1.69 -30.02 10.22
CA LEU A 75 0.84 -29.71 9.07
C LEU A 75 0.88 -28.20 8.83
N PRO A 76 1.83 -27.71 8.02
CA PRO A 76 1.94 -26.28 7.74
C PRO A 76 0.71 -25.81 6.95
N ASN A 77 0.29 -24.60 7.24
CA ASN A 77 -0.80 -23.95 6.50
C ASN A 77 -0.26 -22.71 5.81
N THR A 78 -0.61 -22.54 4.54
CA THR A 78 -0.17 -21.44 3.68
C THR A 78 -1.37 -20.72 3.09
N ALA A 79 -1.17 -19.46 2.71
CA ALA A 79 -2.14 -18.69 1.95
C ALA A 79 -1.48 -18.13 0.70
N THR A 80 -2.21 -18.17 -0.41
CA THR A 80 -1.72 -17.67 -1.70
C THR A 80 -1.81 -16.14 -1.78
N LEU A 81 -0.71 -15.53 -2.21
CA LEU A 81 -0.63 -14.12 -2.56
C LEU A 81 -0.86 -13.93 -4.06
N SER A 82 -1.68 -12.93 -4.38
CA SER A 82 -1.74 -12.34 -5.71
C SER A 82 -1.09 -10.98 -5.71
N HIS A 83 -0.23 -10.73 -6.67
CA HIS A 83 0.45 -9.47 -6.89
C HIS A 83 -0.26 -8.65 -7.94
N TYR A 84 -0.27 -7.35 -7.72
CA TYR A 84 -0.61 -6.36 -8.72
C TYR A 84 0.55 -5.39 -8.82
N VAL A 85 1.02 -5.13 -10.03
CA VAL A 85 2.20 -4.30 -10.30
C VAL A 85 1.84 -3.23 -11.31
N CYS A 86 2.12 -1.97 -10.99
CA CYS A 86 2.07 -0.88 -11.95
C CYS A 86 3.32 -0.89 -12.84
N ARG A 87 3.15 -1.02 -14.16
CA ARG A 87 4.27 -0.97 -15.10
C ARG A 87 4.92 0.40 -15.18
N GLY A 88 4.13 1.47 -14.99
CA GLY A 88 4.61 2.86 -15.12
C GLY A 88 5.54 3.33 -14.01
N CYS A 89 5.31 2.89 -12.76
CA CYS A 89 6.13 3.34 -11.62
C CYS A 89 6.63 2.22 -10.69
N GLY A 90 6.35 0.96 -11.00
CA GLY A 90 6.79 -0.20 -10.21
C GLY A 90 6.04 -0.41 -8.89
N TYR A 91 5.09 0.45 -8.54
CA TYR A 91 4.30 0.29 -7.32
C TYR A 91 3.57 -1.06 -7.33
N THR A 92 3.68 -1.79 -6.21
CA THR A 92 3.20 -3.17 -6.09
C THR A 92 2.33 -3.34 -4.85
N GLU A 93 1.25 -4.09 -5.00
CA GLU A 93 0.36 -4.50 -3.90
C GLU A 93 0.22 -6.03 -3.90
N SER A 94 0.31 -6.66 -2.73
CA SER A 94 0.09 -8.11 -2.53
C SER A 94 -1.19 -8.36 -1.75
N TYR A 95 -1.97 -9.36 -2.15
CA TYR A 95 -3.26 -9.68 -1.54
C TYR A 95 -3.48 -11.17 -1.35
N VAL A 96 -4.03 -11.55 -0.21
CA VAL A 96 -4.71 -12.85 -0.04
C VAL A 96 -6.15 -12.72 -0.52
N LEU A 97 -6.47 -13.27 -1.69
CA LEU A 97 -7.79 -13.09 -2.31
C LEU A 97 -8.86 -14.04 -1.75
N SER A 98 -8.47 -15.24 -1.31
CA SER A 98 -9.40 -16.21 -0.74
C SER A 98 -9.95 -15.73 0.61
N ALA A 99 -11.28 -15.69 0.74
CA ALA A 99 -11.92 -15.39 2.02
C ALA A 99 -11.55 -16.46 3.08
N ARG A 100 -11.54 -17.73 2.69
CA ARG A 100 -11.18 -18.85 3.58
C ARG A 100 -9.79 -18.68 4.19
N GLU A 101 -8.80 -18.33 3.37
CA GLU A 101 -7.42 -18.12 3.82
C GLU A 101 -7.31 -16.89 4.74
N ARG A 102 -8.04 -15.81 4.44
CA ARG A 102 -8.10 -14.63 5.32
C ARG A 102 -8.73 -14.95 6.67
N ASP A 103 -9.77 -15.77 6.70
CA ASP A 103 -10.39 -16.21 7.96
C ASP A 103 -9.42 -17.09 8.76
N GLU A 104 -8.64 -17.92 8.09
CA GLU A 104 -7.60 -18.73 8.72
C GLU A 104 -6.46 -17.89 9.30
N ILE A 105 -6.05 -16.82 8.62
CA ILE A 105 -5.11 -15.83 9.13
C ILE A 105 -5.68 -15.13 10.36
N ALA A 106 -6.92 -14.64 10.28
CA ALA A 106 -7.57 -13.94 11.39
C ALA A 106 -7.71 -14.82 12.65
N ARG A 107 -7.87 -16.14 12.48
CA ARG A 107 -7.92 -17.09 13.61
C ARG A 107 -6.56 -17.36 14.26
N ARG A 108 -5.44 -17.15 13.55
CA ARG A 108 -4.11 -17.63 13.97
C ARG A 108 -3.11 -16.52 14.24
N TRP A 109 -3.24 -15.38 13.56
CA TRP A 109 -2.33 -14.26 13.72
C TRP A 109 -2.86 -13.28 14.76
N ALA A 110 -1.96 -12.64 15.49
CA ALA A 110 -2.33 -11.57 16.39
C ALA A 110 -2.84 -10.37 15.59
N GLN A 111 -4.00 -9.85 15.97
CA GLN A 111 -4.50 -8.61 15.41
C GLN A 111 -3.63 -7.43 15.87
N VAL A 112 -3.18 -6.61 14.92
CA VAL A 112 -2.44 -5.39 15.25
C VAL A 112 -3.40 -4.37 15.87
N PRO A 113 -3.12 -3.83 17.07
CA PRO A 113 -3.97 -2.82 17.69
C PRO A 113 -3.94 -1.52 16.89
N ARG A 114 -5.08 -0.81 16.83
CA ARG A 114 -5.14 0.52 16.23
C ARG A 114 -4.38 1.51 17.13
N ARG A 115 -3.36 2.18 16.59
CA ARG A 115 -2.77 3.36 17.22
C ARG A 115 -3.62 4.57 16.81
N GLY A 116 -4.25 5.21 17.79
CA GLY A 116 -4.96 6.47 17.64
C GLY A 116 -4.03 7.67 17.71
#